data_AF-A0A1Q4Z8Q9-F1
#
_entry.id   AF-A0A1Q4Z8Q9-F1
#
_cell.length_a   1.000
_cell.length_b   1.000
_cell.length_c   1.000
_cell.angle_alpha   90.00
_cell.angle_beta   90.00
_cell.angle_gamma   90.00
#
_symmetry.space_group_name_H-M   'P 1'
#
loop_
_entity.id
_entity.type
_entity.pdbx_description
1 polymer ?
#
loop_
_entity_poly.entity_id
_entity_poly.type
_entity_poly.pdbx_seq_one_letter_code
_entity_poly.pdbx_strand_id
1 'polypeptide(L)'
;MEIGDSCPLPLHFWSLLSEAAQQMMLERSARWCDWRAGEVRHGTFRARLSLLRTEEGGRRTALSGDGRLKPLWGIGNRAPDGERAVNVARLWVERAPWMAPGESATVRLAPLGPEQWRRLQPGDVITMHEGRPVLGTATVIEIRPPADPDLAR
;
A
#
# COMPACT_ATOMS: atom_id res chain seq x y z
N MET A 1 11.63 3.42 12.87
CA MET A 1 10.64 3.04 13.90
C MET A 1 9.26 3.17 13.28
N GLU A 2 8.45 2.11 13.29
CA GLU A 2 7.06 2.16 12.81
C GLU A 2 6.16 2.56 13.99
N ILE A 3 5.80 3.85 14.10
CA ILE A 3 4.83 4.31 15.10
C ILE A 3 3.44 3.77 14.71
N GLY A 4 2.79 3.06 15.64
CA GLY A 4 1.52 2.35 15.42
C GLY A 4 0.31 3.27 15.18
N ASP A 5 -0.83 2.66 14.84
CA ASP A 5 -2.08 3.32 14.40
C ASP A 5 -2.84 4.13 15.47
N SER A 6 -2.19 4.48 16.58
CA SER A 6 -2.82 5.20 17.70
C SER A 6 -2.96 6.68 17.38
N CYS A 7 -4.19 7.10 17.03
CA CYS A 7 -4.62 8.44 16.64
C CYS A 7 -4.01 8.96 15.32
N PRO A 8 -4.81 9.50 14.37
CA PRO A 8 -4.25 10.19 13.21
C PRO A 8 -3.48 11.42 13.69
N LEU A 9 -2.16 11.35 13.67
CA LEU A 9 -1.31 12.52 13.93
C LEU A 9 -1.39 13.50 12.75
N PRO A 10 -1.36 14.81 13.01
CA PRO A 10 -1.46 15.83 11.97
C PRO A 10 -0.40 15.69 10.88
N LEU A 11 -0.71 16.24 9.70
CA LEU A 11 0.19 16.14 8.55
C LEU A 11 1.57 16.75 8.81
N HIS A 12 1.61 17.91 9.47
CA HIS A 12 2.86 18.62 9.78
C HIS A 12 3.79 17.80 10.68
N PHE A 13 3.24 16.99 11.60
CA PHE A 13 4.01 16.12 12.48
C PHE A 13 4.77 15.06 11.67
N TRP A 14 4.11 14.41 10.71
CA TRP A 14 4.74 13.41 9.85
C TRP A 14 5.79 14.01 8.92
N SER A 15 5.55 15.22 8.39
CA SER A 15 6.54 15.94 7.59
C SER A 15 7.81 16.23 8.39
N LEU A 16 7.68 16.76 9.61
CA LEU A 16 8.83 17.07 10.47
C LEU A 16 9.60 15.81 10.88
N LEU A 17 8.91 14.70 11.19
CA LEU A 17 9.57 13.42 11.46
C LEU A 17 10.31 12.86 10.23
N SER A 18 9.77 13.05 9.03
CA SER A 18 10.43 12.62 7.80
C SER A 18 11.75 13.38 7.60
N GLU A 19 11.72 14.71 7.71
CA GLU A 19 12.89 15.56 7.61
C GLU A 19 13.96 15.22 8.67
N ALA A 20 13.54 15.02 9.92
CA ALA A 20 14.44 14.60 11.00
C ALA A 20 15.07 13.23 10.71
N ALA A 21 14.27 12.25 10.25
CA ALA A 21 14.78 10.93 9.90
C ALA A 21 15.77 10.97 8.73
N GLN A 22 15.57 11.85 7.75
CA GLN A 22 16.53 12.07 6.65
C GLN A 22 17.85 12.64 7.16
N GLN A 23 17.81 13.66 8.03
CA GLN A 23 19.02 14.24 8.62
C GLN A 23 19.82 13.23 9.46
N MET A 24 19.13 12.24 10.04
CA MET A 24 19.74 11.14 10.80
C MET A 24 20.12 9.93 9.93
N MET A 25 20.00 10.01 8.60
CA MET A 25 20.29 8.90 7.67
C MET A 25 19.44 7.64 7.94
N LEU A 26 18.23 7.79 8.46
CA LEU A 26 17.29 6.72 8.78
C LEU A 26 16.28 6.50 7.64
N GLU A 27 16.79 6.09 6.47
CA GLU A 27 16.05 6.02 5.20
C GLU A 27 14.69 5.29 5.24
N ARG A 28 14.61 4.15 5.94
CA ARG A 28 13.32 3.42 6.07
C ARG A 28 12.32 4.19 6.94
N SER A 29 12.81 4.86 7.98
CA SER A 29 11.96 5.67 8.87
C SER A 29 11.44 6.92 8.15
N ALA A 30 12.28 7.60 7.37
CA ALA A 30 11.86 8.72 6.53
C ALA A 30 10.73 8.32 5.58
N ARG A 31 10.93 7.22 4.84
CA ARG A 31 9.91 6.67 3.93
C ARG A 31 8.62 6.25 4.63
N TRP A 32 8.72 5.76 5.86
CA TRP A 32 7.52 5.47 6.67
C TRP A 32 6.78 6.74 7.04
N CYS A 33 7.48 7.81 7.43
CA CYS A 33 6.86 9.09 7.75
C CYS A 33 6.17 9.70 6.53
N ASP A 34 6.84 9.67 5.36
CA ASP A 34 6.23 10.08 4.09
C ASP A 34 5.00 9.24 3.73
N TRP A 35 5.05 7.93 3.99
CA TRP A 35 3.92 7.03 3.80
C TRP A 35 2.72 7.47 4.65
N ARG A 36 2.95 7.67 5.96
CA ARG A 36 1.90 8.08 6.91
C ARG A 36 1.31 9.45 6.58
N ALA A 37 2.14 10.40 6.15
CA ALA A 37 1.67 11.68 5.62
C ALA A 37 0.75 11.50 4.40
N GLY A 38 1.10 10.58 3.49
CA GLY A 38 0.26 10.21 2.35
C GLY A 38 -1.08 9.61 2.76
N GLU A 39 -1.10 8.73 3.77
CA GLU A 39 -2.34 8.13 4.27
C GLU A 39 -3.29 9.17 4.88
N VAL A 40 -2.77 10.18 5.58
CA VAL A 40 -3.60 11.29 6.09
C VAL A 40 -4.24 12.04 4.92
N ARG A 41 -3.46 12.39 3.89
CA ARG A 41 -3.94 13.19 2.74
C ARG A 41 -4.91 12.45 1.81
N HIS A 42 -4.72 11.16 1.61
CA HIS A 42 -5.39 10.41 0.54
C HIS A 42 -6.21 9.22 1.03
N GLY A 43 -6.18 8.94 2.34
CA GLY A 43 -6.71 7.71 2.90
C GLY A 43 -5.76 6.53 2.66
N THR A 44 -6.15 5.36 3.16
CA THR A 44 -5.38 4.13 3.02
C THR A 44 -6.29 2.92 2.89
N PHE A 45 -5.85 1.94 2.12
CA PHE A 45 -6.47 0.62 2.03
C PHE A 45 -5.54 -0.38 2.70
N ARG A 46 -6.04 -1.15 3.66
CA ARG A 46 -5.32 -2.29 4.21
C ARG A 46 -5.87 -3.56 3.62
N ALA A 47 -4.98 -4.48 3.26
CA ALA A 47 -5.34 -5.75 2.68
C ALA A 47 -4.47 -6.88 3.23
N ARG A 48 -5.01 -8.10 3.27
CA ARG A 48 -4.22 -9.31 3.47
C ARG A 48 -3.75 -9.79 2.10
N LEU A 49 -2.47 -9.59 1.77
CA LEU A 49 -1.86 -10.04 0.53
C LEU A 49 -1.24 -11.43 0.71
N SER A 50 -1.47 -12.30 -0.26
CA SER A 50 -0.80 -13.60 -0.41
C SER A 50 -0.09 -13.62 -1.76
N LEU A 51 1.22 -13.88 -1.77
CA LEU A 51 1.99 -14.02 -3.00
C LEU A 51 1.94 -15.46 -3.50
N LEU A 52 1.93 -15.62 -4.83
CA LEU A 52 2.12 -16.94 -5.43
C LEU A 52 3.52 -17.47 -5.13
N ARG A 53 3.63 -18.80 -5.02
CA ARG A 53 4.93 -19.46 -4.88
C ARG A 53 5.69 -19.39 -6.20
N THR A 54 7.01 -19.52 -6.14
CA THR A 54 7.86 -19.47 -7.34
C THR A 54 7.46 -20.55 -8.35
N GLU A 55 7.15 -21.75 -7.87
CA GLU A 55 6.71 -22.91 -8.64
C GLU A 55 5.33 -22.73 -9.31
N GLU A 56 4.53 -21.79 -8.83
CA GLU A 56 3.21 -21.44 -9.39
C GLU A 56 3.32 -20.29 -10.41
N GLY A 57 4.53 -19.90 -10.79
CA GLY A 57 4.79 -18.76 -11.67
C GLY A 57 4.86 -17.40 -10.93
N GLY A 58 4.99 -17.43 -9.61
CA GLY A 58 5.20 -16.24 -8.78
C GLY A 58 6.57 -15.59 -8.96
N ARG A 59 6.86 -14.59 -8.11
CA ARG A 59 8.16 -13.91 -8.10
C ARG A 59 9.28 -14.91 -7.78
N ARG A 60 10.46 -14.69 -8.37
CA ARG A 60 11.69 -15.44 -8.03
C ARG A 60 12.43 -14.87 -6.82
N THR A 61 12.15 -13.61 -6.49
CA THR A 61 12.80 -12.87 -5.41
C THR A 61 11.76 -12.24 -4.51
N ALA A 62 12.16 -11.97 -3.27
CA ALA A 62 11.31 -11.28 -2.32
C ALA A 62 10.85 -9.92 -2.87
N LEU A 63 9.62 -9.56 -2.53
CA LEU A 63 9.02 -8.27 -2.77
C LEU A 63 9.53 -7.28 -1.72
N SER A 64 9.91 -6.06 -2.14
CA SER A 64 10.27 -4.99 -1.22
C SER A 64 9.02 -4.37 -0.61
N GLY A 65 8.92 -4.40 0.72
CA GLY A 65 7.76 -3.93 1.49
C GLY A 65 7.86 -2.48 1.98
N ASP A 66 8.78 -1.69 1.43
CA ASP A 66 9.16 -0.37 1.94
C ASP A 66 8.49 0.82 1.22
N GLY A 67 7.34 0.58 0.58
CA GLY A 67 6.56 1.64 -0.07
C GLY A 67 7.08 2.10 -1.43
N ARG A 68 8.20 1.54 -1.95
CA ARG A 68 8.75 1.92 -3.26
C ARG A 68 8.08 1.22 -4.44
N LEU A 69 7.67 -0.02 -4.23
CA LEU A 69 7.03 -0.82 -5.27
C LEU A 69 5.69 -0.21 -5.65
N LYS A 70 5.41 -0.15 -6.96
CA LYS A 70 4.17 0.35 -7.56
C LYS A 70 3.54 -0.75 -8.44
N PRO A 71 3.06 -1.86 -7.85
CA PRO A 71 2.45 -2.91 -8.65
C PRO A 71 1.14 -2.44 -9.29
N LEU A 72 0.71 -3.21 -10.28
CA LEU A 72 -0.57 -3.09 -10.97
C LEU A 72 -1.62 -3.92 -10.24
N TRP A 73 -2.85 -3.41 -10.18
CA TRP A 73 -3.94 -4.02 -9.44
C TRP A 73 -5.17 -4.22 -10.33
N GLY A 74 -5.63 -5.46 -10.40
CA GLY A 74 -6.95 -5.79 -10.91
C GLY A 74 -7.98 -5.60 -9.80
N ILE A 75 -8.77 -4.52 -9.90
CA ILE A 75 -9.78 -4.13 -8.88
C ILE A 75 -11.22 -4.18 -9.42
N GLY A 76 -11.43 -4.87 -10.54
CA GLY A 76 -12.75 -5.02 -11.17
C GLY A 76 -13.18 -3.86 -12.08
N ASN A 77 -12.39 -2.78 -12.17
CA ASN A 77 -12.63 -1.71 -13.14
C ASN A 77 -12.46 -2.20 -14.57
N ARG A 78 -13.18 -1.56 -15.51
CA ARG A 78 -13.09 -1.80 -16.94
C ARG A 78 -12.58 -0.57 -17.67
N ALA A 79 -11.78 -0.80 -18.70
CA ALA A 79 -11.33 0.24 -19.63
C ALA A 79 -12.47 0.62 -20.60
N PRO A 80 -12.37 1.75 -21.31
CA PRO A 80 -13.42 2.19 -22.25
C PRO A 80 -13.73 1.19 -23.38
N ASP A 81 -12.74 0.38 -23.75
CA ASP A 81 -12.87 -0.72 -24.72
C ASP A 81 -13.53 -1.98 -24.14
N GLY A 82 -13.84 -1.99 -22.83
CA GLY A 82 -14.45 -3.09 -22.10
C GLY A 82 -13.44 -4.08 -21.50
N GLU A 83 -12.14 -3.94 -21.76
CA GLU A 83 -11.09 -4.79 -21.21
C GLU A 83 -10.91 -4.56 -19.70
N ARG A 84 -10.29 -5.52 -19.01
CA ARG A 84 -9.98 -5.35 -17.58
C ARG A 84 -8.94 -4.25 -17.39
N ALA A 85 -9.31 -3.19 -16.68
CA ALA A 85 -8.39 -2.13 -16.32
C ALA A 85 -7.52 -2.53 -15.14
N VAL A 86 -6.23 -2.22 -15.24
CA VAL A 86 -5.29 -2.32 -14.12
C VAL A 86 -5.01 -0.93 -13.54
N ASN A 87 -4.88 -0.86 -12.23
CA ASN A 87 -4.73 0.38 -11.48
C ASN A 87 -3.40 0.36 -10.73
N VAL A 88 -2.74 1.51 -10.57
CA VAL A 88 -1.45 1.57 -9.86
C VAL A 88 -1.68 1.98 -8.40
N ALA A 89 -1.07 1.26 -7.47
CA ALA A 89 -0.97 1.67 -6.08
C ALA A 89 0.43 1.35 -5.55
N ARG A 90 0.99 2.22 -4.71
CA ARG A 90 2.18 1.86 -3.93
C ARG A 90 1.80 0.82 -2.89
N LEU A 91 2.76 0.00 -2.47
CA LEU A 91 2.55 -1.02 -1.45
C LEU A 91 3.59 -0.93 -0.33
N TRP A 92 3.11 -0.97 0.92
CA TRP A 92 3.91 -1.13 2.13
C TRP A 92 3.52 -2.42 2.85
N VAL A 93 4.51 -3.25 3.20
CA VAL A 93 4.27 -4.47 3.99
C VAL A 93 4.37 -4.11 5.47
N GLU A 94 3.32 -4.38 6.24
CA GLU A 94 3.33 -4.07 7.67
C GLU A 94 4.31 -4.99 8.41
N ARG A 95 5.12 -4.43 9.32
CA ARG A 95 6.03 -5.15 10.22
C ARG A 95 7.16 -5.95 9.54
N ALA A 96 7.28 -5.92 8.21
CA ALA A 96 8.34 -6.62 7.49
C ALA A 96 8.88 -5.76 6.34
N PRO A 97 10.21 -5.65 6.20
CA PRO A 97 10.83 -4.94 5.06
C PRO A 97 10.69 -5.67 3.71
N TRP A 98 10.39 -6.96 3.73
CA TRP A 98 10.26 -7.79 2.54
C TRP A 98 9.21 -8.88 2.76
N MET A 99 8.72 -9.44 1.66
CA MET A 99 7.81 -10.59 1.63
C MET A 99 8.30 -11.59 0.59
N ALA A 100 8.57 -12.84 0.99
CA ALA A 100 9.03 -13.90 0.09
C ALA A 100 7.89 -14.46 -0.76
N PRO A 101 8.19 -15.10 -1.92
CA PRO A 101 7.19 -15.82 -2.69
C PRO A 101 6.47 -16.87 -1.83
N GLY A 102 5.15 -17.01 -2.00
CA GLY A 102 4.32 -17.91 -1.18
C GLY A 102 3.91 -17.36 0.18
N GLU A 103 4.49 -16.26 0.65
CA GLU A 103 4.13 -15.67 1.94
C GLU A 103 2.84 -14.87 1.88
N SER A 104 2.29 -14.62 3.07
CA SER A 104 1.14 -13.74 3.24
C SER A 104 1.38 -12.76 4.39
N ALA A 105 1.12 -11.47 4.16
CA ALA A 105 1.16 -10.45 5.20
C ALA A 105 0.08 -9.40 5.01
N THR A 106 -0.12 -8.59 6.05
CA THR A 106 -0.94 -7.39 5.94
C THR A 106 -0.13 -6.31 5.22
N VAL A 107 -0.75 -5.68 4.23
CA VAL A 107 -0.17 -4.62 3.43
C VAL A 107 -1.05 -3.38 3.47
N ARG A 108 -0.42 -2.23 3.29
CA ARG A 108 -1.07 -0.94 3.06
C ARG A 108 -0.88 -0.56 1.60
N LEU A 109 -1.96 -0.09 1.00
CA LEU A 109 -1.98 0.35 -0.39
C LEU A 109 -2.27 1.84 -0.45
N ALA A 110 -1.46 2.55 -1.23
CA ALA A 110 -1.65 3.97 -1.53
C ALA A 110 -1.91 4.11 -3.04
N PRO A 111 -3.18 4.18 -3.47
CA PRO A 111 -3.55 4.37 -4.87
C PRO A 111 -2.96 5.64 -5.47
N LEU A 112 -2.50 5.57 -6.72
CA LEU A 112 -2.08 6.76 -7.48
C LEU A 112 -3.29 7.53 -8.05
N GLY A 113 -4.42 6.84 -8.24
CA GLY A 113 -5.72 7.43 -8.60
C GLY A 113 -6.79 6.97 -7.60
N PRO A 114 -6.91 7.60 -6.42
CA PRO A 114 -7.82 7.16 -5.35
C PRO A 114 -9.30 7.09 -5.76
N GLU A 115 -9.72 7.92 -6.71
CA GLU A 115 -11.07 7.93 -7.28
C GLU A 115 -11.49 6.58 -7.89
N GLN A 116 -10.54 5.86 -8.49
CA GLN A 116 -10.78 4.56 -9.12
C GLN A 116 -10.98 3.43 -8.09
N TRP A 117 -10.58 3.66 -6.84
CA TRP A 117 -10.63 2.67 -5.76
C TRP A 117 -11.84 2.82 -4.84
N ARG A 118 -12.64 3.89 -5.00
CA ARG A 118 -13.77 4.24 -4.12
C ARG A 118 -14.86 3.18 -4.01
N ARG A 119 -14.97 2.29 -4.99
CA ARG A 119 -15.98 1.22 -5.01
C ARG A 119 -15.60 0.01 -4.17
N LEU A 120 -14.32 -0.16 -3.86
CA LEU A 120 -13.86 -1.28 -3.05
C LEU A 120 -14.46 -1.23 -1.65
N GLN A 121 -14.75 -2.41 -1.11
CA GLN A 121 -15.25 -2.63 0.24
C GLN A 121 -14.37 -3.65 0.98
N PRO A 122 -14.34 -3.63 2.31
CA PRO A 122 -13.78 -4.73 3.09
C PRO A 122 -14.42 -6.08 2.67
N GLY A 123 -13.58 -7.08 2.46
CA GLY A 123 -13.97 -8.39 1.92
C GLY A 123 -13.69 -8.55 0.41
N ASP A 124 -13.53 -7.46 -0.34
CA ASP A 124 -13.24 -7.54 -1.77
C ASP A 124 -11.88 -8.19 -2.04
N VAL A 125 -11.84 -9.02 -3.09
CA VAL A 125 -10.63 -9.69 -3.54
C VAL A 125 -10.08 -8.98 -4.78
N ILE A 126 -8.84 -8.52 -4.68
CA ILE A 126 -8.11 -7.83 -5.76
C ILE A 126 -6.85 -8.60 -6.12
N THR A 127 -6.38 -8.47 -7.36
CA THR A 127 -5.20 -9.18 -7.85
C THR A 127 -4.02 -8.24 -8.04
N MET A 128 -2.82 -8.67 -7.64
CA MET A 128 -1.57 -7.94 -7.83
C MET A 128 -0.82 -8.47 -9.06
N HIS A 129 -0.26 -7.57 -9.86
CA HIS A 129 0.48 -7.86 -11.08
C HIS A 129 1.75 -6.98 -11.17
N GLU A 130 2.80 -7.47 -11.82
CA GLU A 130 3.99 -6.70 -12.21
C GLU A 130 4.28 -6.85 -13.72
N GLY A 131 3.20 -6.99 -14.49
CA GLY A 131 3.22 -7.37 -15.89
C GLY A 131 1.90 -8.03 -16.24
N ARG A 132 1.92 -9.03 -17.13
CA ARG A 132 0.72 -9.77 -17.50
C ARG A 132 0.23 -10.79 -16.44
N PRO A 133 1.08 -11.63 -15.82
CA PRO A 133 0.57 -12.62 -14.87
C PRO A 133 0.15 -12.00 -13.55
N VAL A 134 -0.83 -12.63 -12.89
CA VAL A 134 -1.12 -12.39 -11.47
C VAL A 134 0.05 -12.93 -10.65
N LEU A 135 0.54 -12.16 -9.69
CA LEU A 135 1.63 -12.55 -8.79
C LEU A 135 1.19 -12.68 -7.33
N GLY A 136 -0.02 -12.22 -7.02
CA GLY A 136 -0.62 -12.37 -5.70
C GLY A 136 -2.08 -11.97 -5.67
N THR A 137 -2.74 -12.34 -4.60
CA THR A 137 -4.14 -12.03 -4.33
C THR A 137 -4.23 -11.34 -2.99
N ALA A 138 -4.96 -10.22 -2.94
CA ALA A 138 -5.18 -9.48 -1.72
C ALA A 138 -6.67 -9.40 -1.39
N THR A 139 -7.02 -9.65 -0.13
CA THR A 139 -8.37 -9.37 0.40
C THR A 139 -8.34 -8.05 1.14
N VAL A 140 -9.17 -7.09 0.73
CA VAL A 140 -9.31 -5.80 1.43
C VAL A 140 -9.87 -6.07 2.82
N ILE A 141 -9.19 -5.58 3.86
CA ILE A 141 -9.60 -5.78 5.26
C ILE A 141 -10.07 -4.49 5.92
N GLU A 142 -9.59 -3.33 5.47
CA GLU A 142 -9.94 -2.03 6.04
C GLU A 142 -9.76 -0.93 4.99
N ILE A 143 -10.64 0.05 5.00
CA ILE A 143 -10.55 1.26 4.18
C ILE A 143 -10.66 2.45 5.12
N ARG A 144 -9.65 3.32 5.12
CA ARG A 144 -9.67 4.57 5.87
C ARG A 144 -9.78 5.75 4.89
N PRO A 145 -10.77 6.64 5.05
CA PRO A 145 -10.83 7.85 4.25
C PRO A 145 -9.65 8.78 4.58
N PRO A 146 -9.36 9.78 3.72
CA PRO A 146 -8.52 10.90 4.09
C PRO A 146 -8.95 11.49 5.44
N ALA A 147 -7.97 11.77 6.30
CA ALA A 147 -8.22 12.51 7.53
C ALA A 147 -8.07 14.00 7.26
N ASP A 148 -8.77 14.81 8.04
CA ASP A 148 -8.55 16.26 8.03
C ASP A 148 -7.09 16.54 8.47
N PRO A 149 -6.26 17.18 7.63
CA PRO A 149 -4.86 17.42 7.95
C PRO A 149 -4.64 18.30 9.18
N ASP A 150 -5.67 19.04 9.60
CA ASP A 150 -5.64 20.00 10.70
C ASP A 150 -6.33 19.49 11.99
N LEU A 151 -6.74 18.21 12.04
CA LEU A 151 -7.36 17.66 13.24
C LEU A 151 -6.33 17.42 14.36
N ALA A 152 -5.95 18.51 15.02
CA ALA A 152 -5.52 18.53 16.41
C ALA A 152 -6.68 19.12 17.23
N ARG A 153 -7.46 18.26 17.89
CA ARG A 153 -8.31 18.65 19.02
C ARG A 153 -8.20 17.60 20.11
#